data_AF-A0A932VDG0-F1
#
_entry.id   AF-A0A932VDG0-F1
#
_cell.length_a   1.000
_cell.length_b   1.000
_cell.length_c   1.000
_cell.angle_alpha   90.00
_cell.angle_beta   90.00
_cell.angle_gamma   90.00
#
_symmetry.space_group_name_H-M   'P 1'
#
loop_
_entity.id
_entity.type
_entity.pdbx_description
1 polymer ?
#
loop_
_entity_poly.entity_id
_entity_poly.type
_entity_poly.pdbx_seq_one_letter_code
_entity_poly.pdbx_strand_id
1 'polypeptide(L)'
;MHSAKADPSLLQSARNSEGNGSDKFNQTLFAALDALEEDKIPYALIGGVASHGLGRPRTTHDIDVFVRPEDSGVALAALARKGFQTEKTDLSWLFKGFKDEVLVDVIFKSRGDIYFDAEMEERSKPIIYHGRKVKTVSPEDLIIIKCTVHDEIGPHHWHDALAVLSHAALDWDYLLKRARRAPRRLLALLLYAQSNDIWVPNRSIFELFRVIFGDSILTGVYAPSPVISVPGPAPSRRVPEQYLAAQIKDALVRDSRTGDQDVRVRVEGNRVLLRGEVASQEHRKAIEEVVRDQAPSYQIENQINVSVLTEPESAEEVG
;
A
#
# COMPACT_ATOMS: atom_id res chain seq x y z
N MET A 1 10.53 -34.50 -30.26
CA MET A 1 9.78 -34.33 -29.00
C MET A 1 8.37 -33.90 -29.34
N HIS A 2 7.38 -34.76 -29.07
CA HIS A 2 5.96 -34.49 -29.32
C HIS A 2 5.43 -33.46 -28.32
N SER A 3 4.72 -32.44 -28.82
CA SER A 3 3.96 -31.49 -28.01
C SER A 3 2.68 -32.17 -27.53
N ALA A 4 2.56 -32.37 -26.22
CA ALA A 4 1.35 -32.91 -25.61
C ALA A 4 0.22 -31.87 -25.73
N LYS A 5 -0.79 -32.16 -26.55
CA LYS A 5 -2.03 -31.37 -26.58
C LYS A 5 -2.78 -31.63 -25.29
N ALA A 6 -3.10 -30.57 -24.56
CA ALA A 6 -3.95 -30.63 -23.36
C ALA A 6 -5.31 -31.25 -23.71
N ASP A 7 -5.82 -32.11 -22.81
CA ASP A 7 -7.10 -32.80 -22.96
C ASP A 7 -8.27 -31.80 -23.01
N PRO A 8 -9.07 -31.76 -24.08
CA PRO A 8 -10.22 -30.87 -24.20
C PRO A 8 -11.26 -31.00 -23.07
N SER A 9 -11.35 -32.17 -22.43
CA SER A 9 -12.27 -32.42 -21.32
C SER A 9 -11.87 -31.68 -20.04
N LEU A 10 -10.56 -31.47 -19.82
CA LEU A 10 -10.02 -30.68 -18.70
C LEU A 10 -10.23 -29.18 -18.90
N LEU A 11 -10.17 -28.70 -20.15
CA LEU A 11 -10.50 -27.32 -20.49
C LEU A 11 -12.00 -27.03 -20.34
N GLN A 12 -12.85 -28.02 -20.59
CA GLN A 12 -14.30 -27.89 -20.46
C GLN A 12 -14.75 -28.01 -19.00
N SER A 13 -14.11 -28.87 -18.19
CA SER A 13 -14.36 -28.92 -16.74
C SER A 13 -13.88 -27.65 -16.03
N ALA A 14 -12.71 -27.10 -16.40
CA ALA A 14 -12.22 -25.82 -15.89
C ALA A 14 -13.16 -24.65 -16.25
N ARG A 15 -13.64 -24.59 -17.51
CA ARG A 15 -14.64 -23.58 -17.93
C ARG A 15 -15.98 -23.74 -17.22
N ASN A 16 -16.42 -24.97 -16.97
CA ASN A 16 -17.66 -25.23 -16.24
C ASN A 16 -17.52 -24.92 -14.74
N SER A 17 -16.35 -25.15 -14.12
CA SER A 17 -16.08 -24.75 -12.74
C SER A 17 -15.93 -23.24 -12.59
N GLU A 18 -15.30 -22.57 -13.56
CA GLU A 18 -15.21 -21.10 -13.61
C GLU A 18 -16.60 -20.47 -13.83
N GLY A 19 -17.42 -21.05 -14.70
CA GLY A 19 -18.81 -20.61 -14.92
C GLY A 19 -19.69 -20.77 -13.68
N ASN A 20 -19.66 -21.95 -13.04
CA ASN A 20 -20.46 -22.21 -11.84
C ASN A 20 -20.02 -21.38 -10.62
N GLY A 21 -18.71 -21.15 -10.47
CA GLY A 21 -18.18 -20.25 -9.43
C GLY A 21 -18.57 -18.79 -9.65
N SER A 22 -18.53 -18.31 -10.90
CA SER A 22 -18.97 -16.96 -11.24
C SER A 22 -20.47 -16.76 -11.05
N ASP A 23 -21.29 -17.78 -11.33
CA ASP A 23 -22.73 -17.74 -11.12
C ASP A 23 -23.09 -17.68 -9.63
N LYS A 24 -22.44 -18.50 -8.79
CA LYS A 24 -22.58 -18.42 -7.32
C LYS A 24 -22.18 -17.05 -6.79
N PHE A 25 -21.04 -16.52 -7.22
CA PHE A 25 -20.57 -15.19 -6.82
C PHE A 25 -21.62 -14.10 -7.12
N ASN A 26 -22.13 -14.07 -8.35
CA ASN A 26 -23.10 -13.06 -8.77
C ASN A 26 -24.43 -13.21 -8.01
N GLN A 27 -24.90 -14.44 -7.79
CA GLN A 27 -26.10 -14.69 -6.98
C GLN A 27 -25.92 -14.21 -5.53
N THR A 28 -24.79 -14.52 -4.90
CA THR A 28 -24.50 -14.07 -3.53
C THR A 28 -24.35 -12.56 -3.44
N LEU A 29 -23.65 -11.94 -4.39
CA LEU A 29 -23.53 -10.48 -4.51
C LEU A 29 -24.92 -9.85 -4.55
N PHE A 30 -25.77 -10.29 -5.48
CA PHE A 30 -27.09 -9.73 -5.66
C PHE A 30 -28.00 -9.94 -4.45
N ALA A 31 -27.94 -11.10 -3.80
CA ALA A 31 -28.66 -11.34 -2.56
C ALA A 31 -28.18 -10.45 -1.40
N ALA A 32 -26.88 -10.16 -1.32
CA ALA A 32 -26.32 -9.24 -0.33
C ALA A 32 -26.78 -7.80 -0.60
N LEU A 33 -26.75 -7.36 -1.87
CA LEU A 33 -27.24 -6.04 -2.25
C LEU A 33 -28.73 -5.87 -1.95
N ASP A 34 -29.56 -6.86 -2.30
CA ASP A 34 -30.99 -6.85 -1.99
C ASP A 34 -31.24 -6.71 -0.48
N ALA A 35 -30.44 -7.38 0.35
CA ALA A 35 -30.51 -7.26 1.81
C ALA A 35 -30.31 -5.81 2.28
N LEU A 36 -29.28 -5.14 1.75
CA LEU A 36 -28.94 -3.77 2.12
C LEU A 36 -29.98 -2.77 1.58
N GLU A 37 -30.45 -2.98 0.34
CA GLU A 37 -31.42 -2.11 -0.33
C GLU A 37 -32.81 -2.18 0.33
N GLU A 38 -33.28 -3.38 0.70
CA GLU A 38 -34.59 -3.58 1.37
C GLU A 38 -34.65 -2.86 2.72
N ASP A 39 -33.56 -2.90 3.48
CA ASP A 39 -33.44 -2.22 4.78
C ASP A 39 -32.97 -0.76 4.65
N LYS A 40 -32.82 -0.26 3.42
CA LYS A 40 -32.43 1.11 3.08
C LYS A 40 -31.10 1.54 3.71
N ILE A 41 -30.16 0.61 3.81
CA ILE A 41 -28.84 0.86 4.37
C ILE A 41 -27.97 1.55 3.33
N PRO A 42 -27.40 2.73 3.60
CA PRO A 42 -26.43 3.36 2.71
C PRO A 42 -25.18 2.50 2.56
N TYR A 43 -24.82 2.20 1.32
CA TYR A 43 -23.58 1.47 1.01
C TYR A 43 -23.00 1.89 -0.33
N ALA A 44 -21.75 1.49 -0.55
CA ALA A 44 -21.15 1.42 -1.86
C ALA A 44 -20.23 0.20 -1.96
N LEU A 45 -20.17 -0.43 -3.13
CA LEU A 45 -19.19 -1.47 -3.40
C LEU A 45 -17.81 -0.86 -3.60
N ILE A 46 -16.80 -1.52 -3.03
CA ILE A 46 -15.38 -1.23 -3.25
C ILE A 46 -14.69 -2.46 -3.86
N GLY A 47 -13.38 -2.61 -3.61
CA GLY A 47 -12.72 -3.90 -3.84
C GLY A 47 -12.68 -4.35 -5.29
N GLY A 48 -12.77 -5.66 -5.50
CA GLY A 48 -12.66 -6.25 -6.84
C GLY A 48 -13.81 -5.90 -7.77
N VAL A 49 -15.05 -5.83 -7.26
CA VAL A 49 -16.23 -5.48 -8.06
C VAL A 49 -16.14 -4.04 -8.59
N ALA A 50 -15.76 -3.09 -7.73
CA ALA A 50 -15.57 -1.71 -8.16
C ALA A 50 -14.37 -1.59 -9.14
N SER A 51 -13.30 -2.36 -8.91
CA SER A 51 -12.13 -2.37 -9.81
C SER A 51 -12.46 -2.93 -11.19
N HIS A 52 -13.35 -3.93 -11.28
CA HIS A 52 -13.83 -4.49 -12.54
C HIS A 52 -14.54 -3.42 -13.40
N GLY A 53 -15.44 -2.65 -12.77
CA GLY A 53 -16.23 -1.65 -13.49
C GLY A 53 -15.53 -0.32 -13.78
N LEU A 54 -14.56 0.07 -12.93
CA LEU A 54 -13.90 1.38 -13.02
C LEU A 54 -12.48 1.31 -13.59
N GLY A 55 -11.86 0.13 -13.59
CA GLY A 55 -10.49 -0.08 -14.05
C GLY A 55 -10.44 -1.15 -15.14
N ARG A 56 -9.92 -2.33 -14.78
CA ARG A 56 -9.78 -3.46 -15.69
C ARG A 56 -10.58 -4.66 -15.18
N PRO A 57 -11.23 -5.43 -16.07
CA PRO A 57 -11.87 -6.68 -15.70
C PRO A 57 -10.89 -7.60 -14.97
N ARG A 58 -11.28 -8.04 -13.78
CA ARG A 58 -10.56 -9.04 -13.00
C ARG A 58 -11.54 -9.91 -12.22
N THR A 59 -11.07 -11.08 -11.83
CA THR A 59 -11.75 -11.94 -10.86
C THR A 59 -11.52 -11.43 -9.44
N THR A 60 -12.55 -11.61 -8.62
CA THR A 60 -12.57 -11.35 -7.17
C THR A 60 -13.27 -12.52 -6.50
N HIS A 61 -12.97 -12.78 -5.24
CA HIS A 61 -13.48 -13.97 -4.53
C HIS A 61 -14.35 -13.58 -3.32
N ASP A 62 -14.28 -12.31 -2.97
CA ASP A 62 -14.97 -11.61 -1.91
C ASP A 62 -15.80 -10.44 -2.46
N ILE A 63 -16.83 -10.08 -1.71
CA ILE A 63 -17.72 -8.95 -1.97
C ILE A 63 -17.47 -7.90 -0.90
N ASP A 64 -16.87 -6.79 -1.27
CA ASP A 64 -16.59 -5.68 -0.35
C ASP A 64 -17.73 -4.65 -0.36
N VAL A 65 -18.57 -4.65 0.66
CA VAL A 65 -19.57 -3.59 0.89
C VAL A 65 -19.04 -2.59 1.91
N PHE A 66 -18.96 -1.32 1.52
CA PHE A 66 -18.52 -0.24 2.40
C PHE A 66 -19.73 0.49 2.94
N VAL A 67 -19.89 0.47 4.26
CA VAL A 67 -21.01 1.08 5.00
C VAL A 67 -20.48 2.05 6.05
N ARG A 68 -21.38 2.81 6.69
CA ARG A 68 -20.99 3.64 7.82
C ARG A 68 -20.78 2.79 9.08
N PRO A 69 -19.89 3.18 10.02
CA PRO A 69 -19.70 2.48 11.30
C PRO A 69 -21.01 2.23 12.06
N GLU A 70 -21.88 3.22 12.12
CA GLU A 70 -23.19 3.15 12.77
C GLU A 70 -24.15 2.14 12.11
N ASP A 71 -23.99 1.91 10.80
CA ASP A 71 -24.84 1.02 10.02
C ASP A 71 -24.31 -0.43 9.97
N SER A 72 -23.04 -0.65 10.34
CA SER A 72 -22.36 -1.97 10.25
C SER A 72 -23.12 -3.11 10.91
N GLY A 73 -23.68 -2.89 12.11
CA GLY A 73 -24.46 -3.89 12.83
C GLY A 73 -25.81 -4.19 12.18
N VAL A 74 -26.47 -3.15 11.63
CA VAL A 74 -27.76 -3.30 10.95
C VAL A 74 -27.56 -4.00 9.60
N ALA A 75 -26.50 -3.66 8.87
CA ALA A 75 -26.06 -4.34 7.65
C ALA A 75 -25.79 -5.83 7.88
N LEU A 76 -25.05 -6.16 8.94
CA LEU A 76 -24.80 -7.55 9.29
C LEU A 76 -26.10 -8.30 9.62
N ALA A 77 -27.02 -7.68 10.36
CA ALA A 77 -28.32 -8.26 10.66
C ALA A 77 -29.22 -8.43 9.41
N ALA A 78 -29.12 -7.52 8.45
CA ALA A 78 -29.83 -7.61 7.16
C ALA A 78 -29.35 -8.82 6.35
N LEU A 79 -28.03 -9.02 6.27
CA LEU A 79 -27.45 -10.21 5.66
C LEU A 79 -27.92 -11.49 6.37
N ALA A 80 -27.92 -11.53 7.70
CA ALA A 80 -28.40 -12.69 8.44
C ALA A 80 -29.86 -13.04 8.11
N ARG A 81 -30.75 -12.04 7.97
CA ARG A 81 -32.15 -12.25 7.54
C ARG A 81 -32.28 -12.83 6.13
N LYS A 82 -31.30 -12.59 5.25
CA LYS A 82 -31.21 -13.17 3.90
C LYS A 82 -30.47 -14.51 3.84
N GLY A 83 -30.25 -15.14 4.99
CA GLY A 83 -29.68 -16.47 5.12
C GLY A 83 -28.15 -16.52 5.03
N PHE A 84 -27.46 -15.38 5.22
CA PHE A 84 -26.02 -15.37 5.37
C PHE A 84 -25.63 -15.81 6.78
N GLN A 85 -24.56 -16.59 6.90
CA GLN A 85 -23.89 -16.81 8.18
C GLN A 85 -23.05 -15.57 8.47
N THR A 86 -23.25 -14.94 9.63
CA THR A 86 -22.62 -13.64 9.92
C THR A 86 -21.79 -13.67 11.19
N GLU A 87 -20.66 -12.98 11.16
CA GLU A 87 -19.71 -12.91 12.26
C GLU A 87 -19.20 -11.47 12.44
N LYS A 88 -19.13 -11.01 13.69
CA LYS A 88 -18.46 -9.75 14.04
C LYS A 88 -16.97 -10.00 14.24
N THR A 89 -16.22 -10.01 13.14
CA THR A 89 -14.80 -10.40 13.14
C THR A 89 -13.87 -9.37 13.76
N ASP A 90 -13.89 -8.13 13.25
CA ASP A 90 -13.05 -7.06 13.78
C ASP A 90 -13.91 -5.83 14.06
N LEU A 91 -14.09 -5.56 15.35
CA LEU A 91 -14.93 -4.47 15.84
C LEU A 91 -14.41 -3.07 15.45
N SER A 92 -13.18 -2.95 14.96
CA SER A 92 -12.58 -1.68 14.59
C SER A 92 -12.75 -1.31 13.11
N TRP A 93 -13.03 -2.29 12.22
CA TRP A 93 -13.12 -1.99 10.79
C TRP A 93 -13.99 -2.90 9.89
N LEU A 94 -14.28 -4.16 10.27
CA LEU A 94 -14.94 -5.12 9.36
C LEU A 94 -15.71 -6.23 10.08
N PHE A 95 -16.92 -6.53 9.58
CA PHE A 95 -17.66 -7.77 9.86
C PHE A 95 -17.78 -8.65 8.62
N LYS A 96 -18.08 -9.93 8.81
CA LYS A 96 -18.16 -10.90 7.71
C LYS A 96 -19.53 -11.54 7.61
N GLY A 97 -20.04 -11.65 6.39
CA GLY A 97 -21.16 -12.49 6.01
C GLY A 97 -20.69 -13.58 5.04
N PHE A 98 -21.27 -14.76 5.12
CA PHE A 98 -20.89 -15.89 4.26
C PHE A 98 -22.12 -16.60 3.72
N LYS A 99 -22.14 -16.85 2.42
CA LYS A 99 -23.22 -17.59 1.75
C LYS A 99 -22.72 -18.21 0.46
N ASP A 100 -23.10 -19.46 0.22
CA ASP A 100 -22.76 -20.21 -1.01
C ASP A 100 -21.26 -20.21 -1.34
N GLU A 101 -20.41 -20.35 -0.31
CA GLU A 101 -18.93 -20.32 -0.41
C GLU A 101 -18.32 -18.95 -0.73
N VAL A 102 -19.13 -17.91 -0.74
CA VAL A 102 -18.71 -16.54 -1.07
C VAL A 102 -18.72 -15.69 0.20
N LEU A 103 -17.61 -14.97 0.41
CA LEU A 103 -17.43 -14.04 1.51
C LEU A 103 -17.98 -12.65 1.15
N VAL A 104 -18.71 -12.04 2.07
CA VAL A 104 -19.14 -10.64 2.05
C VAL A 104 -18.48 -9.91 3.19
N ASP A 105 -17.57 -9.00 2.86
CA ASP A 105 -16.90 -8.14 3.82
C ASP A 105 -17.72 -6.85 4.01
N VAL A 106 -18.30 -6.69 5.20
CA VAL A 106 -19.03 -5.49 5.65
C VAL A 106 -18.04 -4.52 6.29
N ILE A 107 -17.36 -3.78 5.43
CA ILE A 107 -16.30 -2.84 5.80
C ILE A 107 -16.97 -1.56 6.30
N PHE A 108 -16.50 -1.02 7.41
CA PHE A 108 -16.95 0.28 7.92
C PHE A 108 -15.81 1.25 8.24
N LYS A 109 -14.57 0.79 8.09
CA LYS A 109 -13.37 1.63 8.11
C LYS A 109 -12.33 1.03 7.18
N SER A 110 -11.66 1.87 6.39
CA SER A 110 -10.47 1.48 5.62
C SER A 110 -9.22 2.18 6.16
N ARG A 111 -8.05 1.67 5.79
CA ARG A 111 -6.75 2.19 6.23
C ARG A 111 -6.64 3.69 5.89
N GLY A 112 -5.98 4.47 6.76
CA GLY A 112 -5.88 5.93 6.62
C GLY A 112 -7.09 6.69 7.16
N ASP A 113 -7.85 6.08 8.08
CA ASP A 113 -9.07 6.63 8.68
C ASP A 113 -10.08 7.10 7.61
N ILE A 114 -10.25 6.25 6.60
CA ILE A 114 -11.22 6.44 5.52
C ILE A 114 -12.53 5.77 5.96
N TYR A 115 -13.61 6.54 5.90
CA TYR A 115 -14.97 6.12 6.22
C TYR A 115 -15.88 6.35 5.01
N PHE A 116 -16.99 5.63 4.96
CA PHE A 116 -18.06 5.88 4.00
C PHE A 116 -18.85 7.14 4.39
N ASP A 117 -18.26 8.30 4.17
CA ASP A 117 -18.85 9.59 4.51
C ASP A 117 -19.92 10.06 3.50
N ALA A 118 -20.65 11.12 3.86
CA ALA A 118 -21.75 11.64 3.04
C ALA A 118 -21.30 12.11 1.64
N GLU A 119 -20.07 12.63 1.51
CA GLU A 119 -19.54 13.07 0.22
C GLU A 119 -19.20 11.86 -0.68
N MET A 120 -18.62 10.80 -0.10
CA MET A 120 -18.40 9.54 -0.81
C MET A 120 -19.73 8.92 -1.25
N GLU A 121 -20.76 8.95 -0.41
CA GLU A 121 -22.09 8.45 -0.76
C GLU A 121 -22.74 9.24 -1.91
N GLU A 122 -22.67 10.58 -1.85
CA GLU A 122 -23.21 11.45 -2.90
C GLU A 122 -22.52 11.21 -4.26
N ARG A 123 -21.21 10.96 -4.23
CA ARG A 123 -20.41 10.68 -5.43
C ARG A 123 -20.44 9.22 -5.88
N SER A 124 -21.03 8.33 -5.10
CA SER A 124 -21.17 6.91 -5.46
C SER A 124 -22.18 6.76 -6.59
N LYS A 125 -21.75 6.14 -7.70
CA LYS A 125 -22.55 6.03 -8.92
C LYS A 125 -22.88 4.57 -9.23
N PRO A 126 -24.04 4.30 -9.85
CA PRO A 126 -24.33 2.97 -10.34
C PRO A 126 -23.46 2.63 -11.57
N ILE A 127 -22.88 1.44 -11.57
CA ILE A 127 -22.24 0.82 -12.73
C ILE A 127 -23.03 -0.42 -13.15
N ILE A 128 -22.86 -0.87 -14.40
CA ILE A 128 -23.42 -2.15 -14.85
C ILE A 128 -22.40 -3.25 -14.54
N TYR A 129 -22.79 -4.22 -13.72
CA TYR A 129 -22.01 -5.40 -13.38
C TYR A 129 -22.86 -6.65 -13.64
N HIS A 130 -22.43 -7.48 -14.59
CA HIS A 130 -23.18 -8.66 -15.07
C HIS A 130 -24.68 -8.40 -15.30
N GLY A 131 -25.01 -7.25 -15.93
CA GLY A 131 -26.39 -6.89 -16.28
C GLY A 131 -27.22 -6.25 -15.15
N ARG A 132 -26.71 -6.19 -13.91
CA ARG A 132 -27.34 -5.46 -12.80
C ARG A 132 -26.68 -4.10 -12.58
N LYS A 133 -27.47 -3.09 -12.24
CA LYS A 133 -26.95 -1.82 -11.71
C LYS A 133 -26.50 -2.02 -10.27
N VAL A 134 -25.24 -1.77 -9.98
CA VAL A 134 -24.68 -1.86 -8.62
C VAL A 134 -24.01 -0.53 -8.25
N LYS A 135 -24.21 -0.05 -7.03
CA LYS A 135 -23.64 1.22 -6.56
C LYS A 135 -22.19 0.99 -6.12
N THR A 136 -21.24 1.69 -6.74
CA THR A 136 -19.82 1.66 -6.34
C THR A 136 -19.39 3.03 -5.85
N VAL A 137 -18.28 3.07 -5.10
CA VAL A 137 -17.59 4.33 -4.82
C VAL A 137 -17.13 5.00 -6.13
N SER A 138 -16.79 6.28 -6.04
CA SER A 138 -16.20 7.01 -7.16
C SER A 138 -14.82 6.44 -7.55
N PRO A 139 -14.37 6.61 -8.81
CA PRO A 139 -13.01 6.26 -9.21
C PRO A 139 -11.94 6.87 -8.29
N GLU A 140 -12.13 8.12 -7.87
CA GLU A 140 -11.18 8.84 -7.04
C GLU A 140 -11.08 8.22 -5.63
N ASP A 141 -12.22 7.90 -5.03
CA ASP A 141 -12.26 7.23 -3.73
C ASP A 141 -11.64 5.84 -3.81
N LEU A 142 -11.90 5.09 -4.87
CA LEU A 142 -11.30 3.78 -5.08
C LEU A 142 -9.77 3.87 -5.20
N ILE A 143 -9.25 4.86 -5.95
CA ILE A 143 -7.81 5.11 -6.05
C ILE A 143 -7.20 5.38 -4.68
N ILE A 144 -7.81 6.25 -3.86
CA ILE A 144 -7.32 6.57 -2.52
C ILE A 144 -7.35 5.34 -1.61
N ILE A 145 -8.44 4.57 -1.61
CA ILE A 145 -8.55 3.35 -0.81
C ILE A 145 -7.44 2.38 -1.21
N LYS A 146 -7.33 2.05 -2.50
CA LYS A 146 -6.37 1.07 -3.03
C LYS A 146 -4.91 1.48 -2.79
N CYS A 147 -4.56 2.75 -2.99
CA CYS A 147 -3.20 3.21 -2.74
C CYS A 147 -2.85 3.21 -1.25
N THR A 148 -3.85 3.36 -0.37
CA THR A 148 -3.64 3.37 1.09
C THR A 148 -3.52 1.98 1.68
N VAL A 149 -4.34 1.02 1.23
CA VAL A 149 -4.29 -0.37 1.73
C VAL A 149 -3.11 -1.18 1.19
N HIS A 150 -2.54 -0.78 0.04
CA HIS A 150 -1.40 -1.48 -0.55
C HIS A 150 -0.23 -1.68 0.43
N ASP A 151 0.25 -2.91 0.46
CA ASP A 151 1.46 -3.37 1.13
C ASP A 151 2.11 -4.51 0.31
N GLU A 152 3.13 -5.15 0.87
CA GLU A 152 3.87 -6.24 0.23
C GLU A 152 3.02 -7.48 -0.06
N ILE A 153 2.00 -7.73 0.77
CA ILE A 153 1.12 -8.91 0.67
C ILE A 153 0.02 -8.66 -0.38
N GLY A 154 -0.47 -7.42 -0.47
CA GLY A 154 -1.47 -6.97 -1.43
C GLY A 154 -0.92 -6.07 -2.56
N PRO A 155 0.06 -6.51 -3.38
CA PRO A 155 0.66 -5.66 -4.41
C PRO A 155 -0.35 -5.29 -5.51
N HIS A 156 -1.33 -6.17 -5.75
CA HIS A 156 -2.37 -5.98 -6.75
C HIS A 156 -3.21 -4.70 -6.50
N HIS A 157 -3.34 -4.22 -5.26
CA HIS A 157 -4.05 -2.98 -4.96
C HIS A 157 -3.41 -1.77 -5.64
N TRP A 158 -2.08 -1.73 -5.78
CA TRP A 158 -1.39 -0.66 -6.51
C TRP A 158 -1.73 -0.70 -8.00
N HIS A 159 -1.75 -1.89 -8.59
CA HIS A 159 -2.12 -2.07 -9.99
C HIS A 159 -3.60 -1.78 -10.26
N ASP A 160 -4.50 -2.12 -9.34
CA ASP A 160 -5.92 -1.73 -9.40
C ASP A 160 -6.04 -0.19 -9.43
N ALA A 161 -5.33 0.51 -8.53
CA ALA A 161 -5.35 1.97 -8.48
C ALA A 161 -4.86 2.60 -9.80
N LEU A 162 -3.78 2.06 -10.39
CA LEU A 162 -3.27 2.49 -11.70
C LEU A 162 -4.25 2.20 -12.83
N ALA A 163 -4.94 1.05 -12.79
CA ALA A 163 -5.95 0.70 -13.78
C ALA A 163 -7.11 1.70 -13.71
N VAL A 164 -7.63 2.01 -12.53
CA VAL A 164 -8.69 3.02 -12.36
C VAL A 164 -8.20 4.39 -12.82
N LEU A 165 -6.99 4.80 -12.43
CA LEU A 165 -6.38 6.08 -12.83
C LEU A 165 -6.31 6.23 -14.36
N SER A 166 -6.02 5.15 -15.08
CA SER A 166 -5.81 5.18 -16.54
C SER A 166 -7.07 5.02 -17.37
N HIS A 167 -8.15 4.44 -16.84
CA HIS A 167 -9.36 4.11 -17.62
C HIS A 167 -10.57 4.97 -17.23
N ALA A 168 -10.64 5.45 -15.99
CA ALA A 168 -11.77 6.24 -15.52
C ALA A 168 -11.61 7.74 -15.86
N ALA A 169 -12.74 8.41 -16.11
CA ALA A 169 -12.78 9.86 -16.15
C ALA A 169 -12.73 10.40 -14.72
N LEU A 170 -11.66 11.12 -14.38
CA LEU A 170 -11.41 11.61 -13.03
C LEU A 170 -11.79 13.09 -12.83
N ASP A 171 -12.44 13.37 -11.72
CA ASP A 171 -12.49 14.69 -11.09
C ASP A 171 -11.22 14.89 -10.25
N TRP A 172 -10.23 15.52 -10.87
CA TRP A 172 -8.92 15.76 -10.25
C TRP A 172 -8.99 16.61 -8.99
N ASP A 173 -9.93 17.54 -8.90
CA ASP A 173 -10.05 18.43 -7.75
C ASP A 173 -10.61 17.65 -6.55
N TYR A 174 -11.56 16.76 -6.80
CA TYR A 174 -12.03 15.82 -5.80
C TYR A 174 -10.95 14.81 -5.38
N LEU A 175 -10.22 14.24 -6.33
CA LEU A 175 -9.11 13.32 -6.01
C LEU A 175 -8.09 13.99 -5.08
N LEU A 176 -7.71 15.23 -5.37
CA LEU A 176 -6.78 16.01 -4.54
C LEU A 176 -7.36 16.35 -3.17
N LYS A 177 -8.66 16.64 -3.08
CA LYS A 177 -9.35 16.80 -1.80
C LYS A 177 -9.29 15.52 -0.96
N ARG A 178 -9.58 14.35 -1.56
CA ARG A 178 -9.55 13.04 -0.88
C ARG A 178 -8.13 12.59 -0.54
N ALA A 179 -7.14 13.04 -1.31
CA ALA A 179 -5.72 12.74 -1.09
C ALA A 179 -5.22 13.12 0.30
N ARG A 180 -5.88 14.03 1.04
CA ARG A 180 -5.52 14.36 2.42
C ARG A 180 -5.45 13.14 3.35
N ARG A 181 -6.16 12.06 3.03
CA ARG A 181 -6.09 10.79 3.76
C ARG A 181 -4.80 10.01 3.51
N ALA A 182 -4.18 10.19 2.35
CA ALA A 182 -2.98 9.45 1.94
C ALA A 182 -2.10 10.24 0.94
N PRO A 183 -1.64 11.46 1.28
CA PRO A 183 -1.10 12.38 0.27
C PRO A 183 0.20 11.87 -0.34
N ARG A 184 1.08 11.29 0.48
CA ARG A 184 2.35 10.69 0.01
C ARG A 184 2.13 9.45 -0.86
N ARG A 185 1.12 8.63 -0.54
CA ARG A 185 0.77 7.43 -1.30
C ARG A 185 0.23 7.81 -2.68
N LEU A 186 -0.67 8.79 -2.73
CA LEU A 186 -1.18 9.31 -4.01
C LEU A 186 -0.06 9.96 -4.83
N LEU A 187 0.78 10.82 -4.23
CA LEU A 187 1.90 11.44 -4.96
C LEU A 187 2.82 10.39 -5.60
N ALA A 188 3.18 9.34 -4.85
CA ALA A 188 3.98 8.24 -5.38
C ALA A 188 3.27 7.49 -6.52
N LEU A 189 1.97 7.25 -6.40
CA LEU A 189 1.16 6.62 -7.45
C LEU A 189 1.15 7.46 -8.73
N LEU A 190 0.96 8.78 -8.60
CA LEU A 190 0.90 9.70 -9.73
C LEU A 190 2.24 9.81 -10.47
N LEU A 191 3.36 9.88 -9.73
CA LEU A 191 4.71 9.87 -10.32
C LEU A 191 5.00 8.53 -11.01
N TYR A 192 4.63 7.41 -10.39
CA TYR A 192 4.76 6.09 -11.01
C TYR A 192 3.88 5.94 -12.25
N ALA A 193 2.68 6.51 -12.24
CA ALA A 193 1.80 6.53 -13.41
C ALA A 193 2.45 7.29 -14.57
N GLN A 194 3.00 8.49 -14.32
CA GLN A 194 3.74 9.25 -15.34
C GLN A 194 4.96 8.50 -15.86
N SER A 195 5.70 7.77 -15.01
CA SER A 195 6.84 6.97 -15.47
C SER A 195 6.45 5.77 -16.34
N ASN A 196 5.16 5.41 -16.37
CA ASN A 196 4.58 4.40 -17.26
C ASN A 196 3.75 5.05 -18.40
N ASP A 197 4.00 6.32 -18.70
CA ASP A 197 3.32 7.09 -19.75
C ASP A 197 1.79 7.21 -19.57
N ILE A 198 1.29 7.02 -18.34
CA ILE A 198 -0.11 7.31 -18.00
C ILE A 198 -0.23 8.81 -17.77
N TRP A 199 -1.19 9.44 -18.46
CA TRP A 199 -1.40 10.87 -18.34
C TRP A 199 -1.89 11.26 -16.93
N VAL A 200 -1.18 12.21 -16.32
CA VAL A 200 -1.52 12.84 -15.04
C VAL A 200 -1.27 14.34 -15.17
N PRO A 201 -2.21 15.22 -14.79
CA PRO A 201 -1.98 16.65 -14.76
C PRO A 201 -0.81 17.01 -13.84
N ASN A 202 0.18 17.75 -14.37
CA ASN A 202 1.29 18.24 -13.57
C ASN A 202 0.83 19.08 -12.37
N ARG A 203 -0.30 19.79 -12.49
CA ARG A 203 -0.89 20.55 -11.38
C ARG A 203 -1.14 19.66 -10.15
N SER A 204 -1.62 18.44 -10.36
CA SER A 204 -1.96 17.50 -9.28
C SER A 204 -0.70 17.05 -8.53
N ILE A 205 0.39 16.82 -9.25
CA ILE A 205 1.70 16.50 -8.65
C ILE A 205 2.23 17.68 -7.86
N PHE A 206 2.22 18.89 -8.45
CA PHE A 206 2.73 20.08 -7.77
C PHE A 206 1.91 20.46 -6.53
N GLU A 207 0.58 20.36 -6.60
CA GLU A 207 -0.28 20.64 -5.45
C GLU A 207 -0.05 19.64 -4.31
N LEU A 208 0.02 18.34 -4.61
CA LEU A 208 0.36 17.33 -3.58
C LEU A 208 1.75 17.57 -3.01
N PHE A 209 2.74 17.86 -3.86
CA PHE A 209 4.09 18.16 -3.41
C PHE A 209 4.11 19.35 -2.45
N ARG A 210 3.43 20.45 -2.80
CA ARG A 210 3.30 21.64 -1.94
C ARG A 210 2.61 21.31 -0.62
N VAL A 211 1.54 20.53 -0.63
CA VAL A 211 0.85 20.09 0.59
C VAL A 211 1.75 19.24 1.48
N ILE A 212 2.60 18.40 0.89
CA ILE A 212 3.44 17.43 1.61
C ILE A 212 4.72 18.08 2.18
N PHE A 213 5.32 19.00 1.42
CA PHE A 213 6.66 19.54 1.69
C PHE A 213 6.70 21.05 1.91
N GLY A 214 5.61 21.76 1.65
CA GLY A 214 5.52 23.22 1.74
C GLY A 214 6.10 23.95 0.52
N ASP A 215 5.85 25.27 0.46
CA ASP A 215 6.25 26.13 -0.66
C ASP A 215 7.75 26.49 -0.65
N SER A 216 8.39 26.40 0.52
CA SER A 216 9.78 26.83 0.74
C SER A 216 10.79 26.03 -0.09
N ILE A 217 10.46 24.78 -0.45
CA ILE A 217 11.35 23.93 -1.26
C ILE A 217 11.29 24.31 -2.76
N LEU A 218 10.16 24.83 -3.24
CA LEU A 218 9.97 25.17 -4.66
C LEU A 218 10.49 26.57 -5.03
N THR A 219 10.66 27.47 -4.06
CA THR A 219 11.17 28.84 -4.29
C THR A 219 12.68 28.95 -4.22
N GLY A 220 13.41 27.85 -3.99
CA GLY A 220 14.87 27.85 -3.97
C GLY A 220 15.49 28.73 -2.89
N VAL A 221 14.73 29.19 -1.89
CA VAL A 221 15.29 29.91 -0.73
C VAL A 221 15.79 28.88 0.28
N TYR A 222 16.83 28.15 -0.12
CA TYR A 222 17.88 27.88 0.83
C TYR A 222 18.50 29.24 1.10
N ALA A 223 18.35 29.79 2.31
CA ALA A 223 19.12 30.96 2.69
C ALA A 223 20.59 30.63 2.38
N PRO A 224 21.30 31.41 1.54
CA PRO A 224 22.73 31.20 1.43
C PRO A 224 23.27 31.44 2.84
N SER A 225 23.85 30.39 3.44
CA SER A 225 24.75 30.58 4.59
C SER A 225 25.70 31.73 4.24
N PRO A 226 25.98 32.64 5.18
CA PRO A 226 26.70 33.87 4.90
C PRO A 226 27.95 33.55 4.09
N VAL A 227 28.07 34.23 2.94
CA VAL A 227 29.23 34.13 2.06
C VAL A 227 30.43 34.59 2.86
N ILE A 228 31.16 33.63 3.44
CA ILE A 228 32.52 33.86 3.90
C ILE A 228 33.37 33.90 2.64
N SER A 229 33.82 35.11 2.30
CA SER A 229 34.79 35.36 1.25
C SER A 229 36.00 34.45 1.42
N VAL A 230 36.34 33.66 0.40
CA VAL A 230 37.60 32.91 0.34
C VAL A 230 38.43 33.47 -0.80
N PRO A 231 39.67 33.94 -0.56
CA PRO A 231 40.70 33.90 -1.58
C PRO A 231 41.43 32.56 -1.53
N GLY A 232 41.54 31.87 -2.67
CA GLY A 232 42.48 30.74 -2.85
C GLY A 232 41.85 29.39 -3.22
N PRO A 233 42.60 28.50 -3.91
CA PRO A 233 42.07 27.67 -4.98
C PRO A 233 41.33 26.40 -4.53
N ALA A 234 40.21 26.17 -5.24
CA ALA A 234 39.41 24.95 -5.49
C ALA A 234 39.24 23.90 -4.36
N PRO A 235 38.00 23.72 -3.83
CA PRO A 235 37.70 22.58 -2.98
C PRO A 235 37.17 21.38 -3.78
N SER A 236 37.60 20.21 -3.29
CA SER A 236 37.27 18.86 -3.69
C SER A 236 35.77 18.59 -3.93
N ARG A 237 35.51 17.88 -5.03
CA ARG A 237 34.26 17.23 -5.44
C ARG A 237 33.54 16.59 -4.24
N ARG A 238 32.34 17.05 -3.87
CA ARG A 238 31.49 16.33 -2.90
C ARG A 238 31.03 15.03 -3.54
N VAL A 239 31.33 13.92 -2.87
CA VAL A 239 30.94 12.57 -3.26
C VAL A 239 29.42 12.44 -3.12
N PRO A 240 28.67 11.98 -4.14
CA PRO A 240 27.23 11.75 -4.04
C PRO A 240 26.89 10.81 -2.87
N GLU A 241 25.79 11.07 -2.15
CA GLU A 241 25.39 10.33 -0.93
C GLU A 241 25.34 8.80 -1.12
N GLN A 242 24.92 8.35 -2.32
CA GLN A 242 24.89 6.94 -2.71
C GLN A 242 26.29 6.31 -2.80
N TYR A 243 27.29 7.09 -3.22
CA TYR A 243 28.67 6.63 -3.31
C TYR A 243 29.32 6.57 -1.93
N LEU A 244 29.01 7.53 -1.04
CA LEU A 244 29.48 7.47 0.35
C LEU A 244 28.86 6.28 1.11
N ALA A 245 27.55 6.02 0.91
CA ALA A 245 26.90 4.85 1.50
C ALA A 245 27.55 3.53 1.03
N ALA A 246 27.87 3.42 -0.26
CA ALA A 246 28.57 2.26 -0.81
C ALA A 246 29.99 2.13 -0.24
N GLN A 247 30.74 3.23 -0.14
CA GLN A 247 32.09 3.25 0.43
C GLN A 247 32.10 2.81 1.90
N ILE A 248 31.15 3.31 2.71
CA ILE A 248 31.00 2.90 4.11
C ILE A 248 30.68 1.42 4.20
N LYS A 249 29.76 0.92 3.35
CA LYS A 249 29.40 -0.50 3.31
C LYS A 249 30.61 -1.37 2.94
N ASP A 250 31.39 -0.97 1.94
CA ASP A 250 32.60 -1.69 1.53
C ASP A 250 33.68 -1.69 2.63
N ALA A 251 33.83 -0.58 3.37
CA ALA A 251 34.75 -0.49 4.50
C ALA A 251 34.33 -1.42 5.65
N LEU A 252 33.03 -1.50 5.96
CA LEU A 252 32.49 -2.41 6.97
C LEU A 252 32.65 -3.89 6.60
N VAL A 253 32.59 -4.23 5.31
CA VAL A 253 32.84 -5.61 4.85
C VAL A 253 34.33 -5.98 4.96
N ARG A 254 35.24 -5.01 4.80
CA ARG A 254 36.69 -5.24 4.80
C ARG A 254 37.32 -5.19 6.19
N ASP A 255 36.71 -4.51 7.16
CA ASP A 255 37.22 -4.47 8.53
C ASP A 255 36.91 -5.80 9.24
N SER A 256 37.97 -6.45 9.74
CA SER A 256 37.91 -7.75 10.38
C SER A 256 37.13 -7.76 11.71
N ARG A 257 36.87 -6.59 12.29
CA ARG A 257 36.07 -6.40 13.51
C ARG A 257 34.58 -6.25 13.22
N THR A 258 34.20 -5.98 11.97
CA THR A 258 32.81 -5.70 11.59
C THR A 258 32.21 -6.78 10.71
N GLY A 259 32.85 -7.19 9.61
CA GLY A 259 32.52 -8.41 8.83
C GLY A 259 31.06 -8.69 8.42
N ASP A 260 30.11 -7.76 8.61
CA ASP A 260 28.68 -8.10 8.70
C ASP A 260 27.86 -7.77 7.44
N GLN A 261 27.03 -8.72 6.98
CA GLN A 261 26.09 -8.52 5.88
C GLN A 261 24.73 -7.95 6.34
N ASP A 262 24.44 -7.94 7.65
CA ASP A 262 23.12 -7.59 8.20
C ASP A 262 23.01 -6.13 8.68
N VAL A 263 24.10 -5.36 8.57
CA VAL A 263 24.11 -3.91 8.88
C VAL A 263 23.76 -3.09 7.64
N ARG A 264 22.66 -2.36 7.72
CA ARG A 264 22.18 -1.42 6.70
C ARG A 264 22.70 -0.02 7.00
N VAL A 265 23.34 0.58 5.99
CA VAL A 265 23.84 1.95 6.03
C VAL A 265 23.01 2.83 5.10
N ARG A 266 22.52 3.95 5.60
CA ARG A 266 21.91 5.01 4.78
C ARG A 266 22.59 6.35 5.06
N VAL A 267 22.77 7.13 4.00
CA VAL A 267 23.29 8.50 4.09
C VAL A 267 22.19 9.44 3.62
N GLU A 268 21.81 10.39 4.47
CA GLU A 268 20.81 11.41 4.17
C GLU A 268 21.34 12.77 4.63
N GLY A 269 21.63 13.68 3.68
CA GLY A 269 22.21 14.98 4.00
C GLY A 269 23.59 14.85 4.67
N ASN A 270 23.72 15.33 5.91
CA ASN A 270 24.95 15.21 6.72
C ASN A 270 24.84 14.13 7.82
N ARG A 271 23.97 13.13 7.64
CA ARG A 271 23.74 12.06 8.63
C ARG A 271 24.01 10.68 8.04
N VAL A 272 24.57 9.80 8.85
CA VAL A 272 24.70 8.37 8.56
C VAL A 272 23.83 7.59 9.55
N LEU A 273 22.82 6.90 9.04
CA LEU A 273 21.94 6.02 9.80
C LEU A 273 22.43 4.57 9.69
N LEU A 274 22.67 3.95 10.84
CA LEU A 274 23.08 2.55 10.97
C LEU A 274 21.95 1.75 11.62
N ARG A 275 21.53 0.66 10.96
CA ARG A 275 20.50 -0.27 11.46
C ARG A 275 20.91 -1.71 11.21
N GLY A 276 20.56 -2.62 12.11
CA GLY A 276 20.88 -4.04 12.00
C GLY A 276 20.92 -4.68 13.37
N GLU A 277 21.34 -5.94 13.40
CA GLU A 277 21.56 -6.70 14.62
C GLU A 277 23.01 -7.15 14.70
N VAL A 278 23.61 -7.11 15.88
CA VAL A 278 24.98 -7.60 16.12
C VAL A 278 25.04 -8.38 17.43
N ALA A 279 26.01 -9.30 17.52
CA ALA A 279 26.11 -10.22 18.64
C ALA A 279 26.68 -9.58 19.94
N SER A 280 27.36 -8.43 19.85
CA SER A 280 28.00 -7.80 21.01
C SER A 280 28.05 -6.26 20.96
N GLN A 281 28.26 -5.65 22.14
CA GLN A 281 28.44 -4.20 22.24
C GLN A 281 29.78 -3.75 21.65
N GLU A 282 30.80 -4.60 21.72
CA GLU A 282 32.11 -4.39 21.12
C GLU A 282 31.99 -4.28 19.59
N HIS A 283 31.18 -5.15 18.98
CA HIS A 283 30.92 -5.15 17.55
C HIS A 283 30.14 -3.91 17.10
N ARG A 284 29.12 -3.51 17.87
CA ARG A 284 28.38 -2.24 17.65
C ARG A 284 29.30 -1.03 17.66
N LYS A 285 30.25 -0.97 18.60
CA LYS A 285 31.23 0.12 18.71
C LYS A 285 32.21 0.12 17.53
N ALA A 286 32.71 -1.05 17.13
CA ALA A 286 33.61 -1.19 15.99
C ALA A 286 32.96 -0.66 14.68
N ILE A 287 31.68 -0.95 14.47
CA ILE A 287 30.93 -0.43 13.31
C ILE A 287 30.86 1.10 13.33
N GLU A 288 30.60 1.70 14.50
CA GLU A 288 30.52 3.16 14.63
C GLU A 288 31.87 3.84 14.39
N GLU A 289 32.96 3.23 14.82
CA GLU A 289 34.34 3.70 14.55
C GLU A 289 34.65 3.68 13.05
N VAL A 290 34.40 2.56 12.37
CA VAL A 290 34.63 2.44 10.91
C VAL A 290 33.83 3.50 10.15
N VAL A 291 32.58 3.74 10.55
CA VAL A 291 31.73 4.76 9.92
C VAL A 291 32.27 6.17 10.19
N ARG A 292 32.78 6.44 11.39
CA ARG A 292 33.38 7.73 11.76
C ARG A 292 34.66 8.02 10.98
N ASP A 293 35.45 7.00 10.69
CA ASP A 293 36.68 7.13 9.88
C ASP A 293 36.35 7.43 8.41
N GLN A 294 35.31 6.81 7.86
CA GLN A 294 34.88 7.04 6.48
C GLN A 294 34.08 8.33 6.29
N ALA A 295 33.41 8.81 7.34
CA ALA A 295 32.54 9.98 7.31
C ALA A 295 32.76 10.92 8.52
N PRO A 296 33.97 11.47 8.71
CA PRO A 296 34.35 12.23 9.92
C PRO A 296 33.56 13.52 10.13
N SER A 297 32.95 14.08 9.07
CA SER A 297 32.14 15.29 9.13
C SER A 297 30.63 15.03 9.32
N TYR A 298 30.20 13.77 9.34
CA TYR A 298 28.79 13.37 9.37
C TYR A 298 28.33 13.04 10.80
N GLN A 299 27.07 13.34 11.08
CA GLN A 299 26.42 12.92 12.34
C GLN A 299 26.04 11.43 12.22
N ILE A 300 26.50 10.61 13.15
CA ILE A 300 26.19 9.17 13.15
C ILE A 300 25.00 8.90 14.06
N GLU A 301 23.97 8.28 13.51
CA GLU A 301 22.80 7.81 14.23
C GLU A 301 22.82 6.27 14.27
N ASN A 302 23.30 5.72 15.38
CA ASN A 302 23.51 4.28 15.55
C ASN A 302 22.29 3.61 16.23
N GLN A 303 21.41 3.02 15.42
CA GLN A 303 20.21 2.28 15.85
C GLN A 303 20.40 0.75 15.72
N ILE A 304 21.64 0.26 15.85
CA ILE A 304 21.94 -1.18 15.83
C ILE A 304 21.51 -1.81 17.15
N ASN A 305 20.78 -2.92 17.05
CA ASN A 305 20.39 -3.72 18.21
C ASN A 305 21.47 -4.75 18.53
N VAL A 306 21.72 -4.98 19.83
CA VAL A 306 22.65 -6.01 20.28
C VAL A 306 21.84 -7.20 20.76
N SER A 307 21.81 -8.27 19.98
CA SER A 307 21.12 -9.54 20.31
C SER A 307 22.15 -10.53 20.84
N VAL A 308 22.07 -10.84 22.14
CA VAL A 308 22.85 -11.93 22.72
C VAL A 308 22.16 -13.23 22.32
N LEU A 309 22.73 -13.96 21.36
CA LEU A 309 22.38 -15.34 21.12
C LEU A 309 22.83 -16.14 22.36
N THR A 310 21.92 -16.37 23.29
CA THR A 310 22.08 -17.44 24.28
C THR A 310 21.99 -18.75 23.51
N GLU A 311 23.09 -19.48 23.40
CA GLU A 311 23.02 -20.89 23.00
C GLU A 311 22.08 -21.62 23.99
N PRO A 312 21.20 -22.52 23.51
CA PRO A 312 20.35 -23.28 24.42
C PRO A 312 21.20 -24.16 25.33
N GLU A 313 21.17 -23.88 26.64
CA GLU A 313 21.58 -24.83 27.68
C GLU A 313 20.58 -25.98 27.72
N SER A 314 20.79 -26.99 26.89
CA SER A 314 20.80 -28.40 27.31
C SER A 314 20.98 -29.28 26.07
N ALA A 315 22.07 -30.05 26.08
CA ALA A 315 22.11 -31.28 25.33
C ALA A 315 21.08 -32.22 25.95
N GLU A 316 20.12 -32.70 25.16
CA GLU A 316 19.32 -33.86 25.53
C GLU A 316 20.28 -35.02 25.84
N GLU A 317 20.33 -35.47 27.09
CA GLU A 317 20.83 -36.80 27.40
C GLU A 317 19.84 -37.81 26.81
N VAL A 318 20.28 -38.50 25.77
CA VAL A 318 19.60 -39.68 25.26
C VAL A 318 19.87 -40.81 26.27
N GLY A 319 18.87 -41.13 27.09
CA GLY A 319 18.85 -42.25 28.04
C GLY A 319 17.45 -42.84 28.14
#